data_AF-A0A7Y3LMV6-F1
#
_entry.id   AF-A0A7Y3LMV6-F1
#
_cell.length_a   1.000
_cell.length_b   1.000
_cell.length_c   1.000
_cell.angle_alpha   90.00
_cell.angle_beta   90.00
_cell.angle_gamma   90.00
#
_symmetry.space_group_name_H-M   'P 1'
#
loop_
_entity.id
_entity.type
_entity.pdbx_description
1 polymer ?
#
loop_
_entity_poly.entity_id
_entity_poly.type
_entity_poly.pdbx_seq_one_letter_code
_entity_poly.pdbx_strand_id
1 'polypeptide(L)'
;MQNQEAFQMMLDHHEALLEGAASRVLILNSSAESGDGFASAMAGVVSYFATEIIPHAIAEEATIYRVGHEIESLSLTIDDLVKEHKQIIGFVNELAVVSDPKEAASISSTLLSVFQNHVAVENGDILSSLVNNADISLGSLLEEMHGALASLNASDSPNNENSSLTESLCDLIIEATKELQKAGSPDKACTIAASAWSTINKQDPKLANRLNTHLHRLVAAINRQQVELGATKRKFDASNDIELDVRPLVPAKRHSLIFETFHNLETGSAFILINDHDPKPLKYQFEAEHSGEFTWDDIELGPKVWKVRISRI
;
A
#
# COMPACT_ATOMS: atom_id res chain seq x y z
N MET A 1 28.32 18.78 8.66
CA MET A 1 28.48 17.77 9.74
C MET A 1 29.80 17.00 9.56
N GLN A 2 30.48 16.52 10.61
CA GLN A 2 31.71 15.69 10.44
C GLN A 2 31.36 14.24 10.08
N ASN A 3 32.21 13.52 9.32
CA ASN A 3 31.92 12.16 8.86
C ASN A 3 31.67 11.16 10.01
N GLN A 4 32.48 11.21 11.08
CA GLN A 4 32.29 10.31 12.24
C GLN A 4 31.00 10.60 13.02
N GLU A 5 30.62 11.87 13.09
CA GLU A 5 29.36 12.30 13.70
C GLU A 5 28.16 11.83 12.87
N ALA A 6 28.25 11.97 11.54
CA ALA A 6 27.27 11.48 10.58
C ALA A 6 27.09 9.96 10.67
N PHE A 7 28.21 9.23 10.71
CA PHE A 7 28.22 7.78 10.87
C PHE A 7 27.47 7.36 12.13
N GLN A 8 27.79 7.95 13.29
CA GLN A 8 27.10 7.62 14.53
C GLN A 8 25.61 7.94 14.49
N MET A 9 25.20 9.09 13.92
CA MET A 9 23.78 9.41 13.77
C MET A 9 23.02 8.40 12.92
N MET A 10 23.66 7.88 11.87
CA MET A 10 23.05 6.85 11.03
C MET A 10 22.90 5.53 11.79
N LEU A 11 23.91 5.13 12.58
CA LEU A 11 23.83 3.95 13.43
C LEU A 11 22.69 4.07 14.45
N ASP A 12 22.58 5.20 15.13
CA ASP A 12 21.52 5.46 16.12
C ASP A 12 20.13 5.45 15.45
N HIS A 13 20.04 5.98 14.22
CA HIS A 13 18.79 5.95 13.45
C HIS A 13 18.40 4.53 13.05
N HIS A 14 19.34 3.74 12.56
CA HIS A 14 19.15 2.33 12.22
C HIS A 14 18.74 1.48 13.43
N GLU A 15 19.35 1.72 14.59
CA GLU A 15 18.95 1.09 15.85
C GLU A 15 17.50 1.41 16.18
N ALA A 16 17.10 2.70 16.10
CA ALA A 16 15.72 3.10 16.35
C ALA A 16 14.71 2.46 15.38
N LEU A 17 15.06 2.34 14.09
CA LEU A 17 14.24 1.63 13.10
C LEU A 17 14.07 0.14 13.44
N LEU A 18 15.17 -0.52 13.80
CA LEU A 18 15.16 -1.93 14.20
C LEU A 18 14.35 -2.17 15.47
N GLU A 19 14.50 -1.34 16.51
CA GLU A 19 13.71 -1.43 17.74
C GLU A 19 12.21 -1.24 17.46
N GLY A 20 11.87 -0.24 16.63
CA GLY A 20 10.49 0.03 16.23
C GLY A 20 9.85 -1.13 15.46
N ALA A 21 10.60 -1.77 14.57
CA ALA A 21 10.17 -2.96 13.84
C ALA A 21 10.00 -4.18 14.78
N ALA A 22 11.02 -4.46 15.58
CA ALA A 22 11.05 -5.60 16.49
C ALA A 22 9.91 -5.55 17.51
N SER A 23 9.64 -4.38 18.10
CA SER A 23 8.54 -4.18 19.04
C SER A 23 7.17 -4.51 18.42
N ARG A 24 6.93 -4.09 17.18
CA ARG A 24 5.66 -4.35 16.48
C ARG A 24 5.51 -5.82 16.08
N VAL A 25 6.58 -6.44 15.62
CA VAL A 25 6.60 -7.87 15.29
C VAL A 25 6.35 -8.71 16.55
N LEU A 26 6.94 -8.34 17.69
CA LEU A 26 6.65 -8.99 18.97
C LEU A 26 5.16 -8.90 19.33
N ILE A 27 4.55 -7.71 19.21
CA ILE A 27 3.12 -7.50 19.47
C ILE A 27 2.26 -8.34 18.52
N LEU A 28 2.62 -8.41 17.24
CA LEU A 28 1.92 -9.24 16.25
C LEU A 28 2.00 -10.73 16.61
N ASN A 29 3.19 -11.24 16.95
CA ASN A 29 3.38 -12.63 17.34
C ASN A 29 2.54 -12.97 18.59
N SER A 30 2.56 -12.13 19.62
CA SER A 30 1.71 -12.33 20.81
C SER A 30 0.21 -12.29 20.49
N SER A 31 -0.21 -11.39 19.60
CA SER A 31 -1.62 -11.27 19.17
C SER A 31 -2.07 -12.45 18.31
N ALA A 32 -1.14 -13.04 17.54
CA ALA A 32 -1.41 -14.24 16.75
C ALA A 32 -1.59 -15.49 17.61
N GLU A 33 -0.88 -15.59 18.74
CA GLU A 33 -1.05 -16.67 19.71
C GLU A 33 -2.34 -16.54 20.52
N SER A 34 -2.67 -15.32 20.96
CA SER A 34 -3.85 -15.07 21.80
C SER A 34 -5.17 -14.99 21.02
N GLY A 35 -5.11 -14.58 19.74
CA GLY A 35 -6.27 -14.31 18.89
C GLY A 35 -6.88 -12.91 19.07
N ASP A 36 -6.42 -12.14 20.06
CA ASP A 36 -6.93 -10.81 20.37
C ASP A 36 -6.07 -9.73 19.71
N GLY A 37 -6.71 -8.73 19.07
CA GLY A 37 -6.02 -7.56 18.51
C GLY A 37 -5.16 -7.83 17.26
N PHE A 38 -5.18 -9.06 16.72
CA PHE A 38 -4.36 -9.50 15.58
C PHE A 38 -4.37 -8.52 14.40
N ALA A 39 -5.55 -8.11 13.92
CA ALA A 39 -5.66 -7.19 12.78
C ALA A 39 -5.01 -5.82 13.03
N SER A 40 -5.09 -5.31 14.27
CA SER A 40 -4.46 -4.05 14.66
C SER A 40 -2.95 -4.19 14.75
N ALA A 41 -2.45 -5.30 15.31
CA ALA A 41 -1.03 -5.57 15.40
C ALA A 41 -0.39 -5.73 14.01
N MET A 42 -1.06 -6.45 13.11
CA MET A 42 -0.64 -6.63 11.73
C MET A 42 -0.59 -5.29 10.97
N ALA A 43 -1.64 -4.47 11.10
CA ALA A 43 -1.66 -3.12 10.54
C ALA A 43 -0.51 -2.25 11.10
N GLY A 44 -0.15 -2.42 12.38
CA GLY A 44 0.98 -1.74 13.00
C GLY A 44 2.32 -2.06 12.34
N VAL A 45 2.59 -3.34 12.06
CA VAL A 45 3.80 -3.77 11.34
C VAL A 45 3.81 -3.20 9.92
N VAL A 46 2.73 -3.43 9.15
CA VAL A 46 2.63 -2.97 7.76
C VAL A 46 2.80 -1.45 7.66
N SER A 47 2.13 -0.69 8.53
CA SER A 47 2.23 0.77 8.54
C SER A 47 3.65 1.24 8.83
N TYR A 48 4.32 0.65 9.81
CA TYR A 48 5.66 1.09 10.19
C TYR A 48 6.69 0.85 9.08
N PHE A 49 6.64 -0.31 8.44
CA PHE A 49 7.50 -0.57 7.29
C PHE A 49 7.18 0.36 6.11
N ALA A 50 5.89 0.66 5.87
CA ALA A 50 5.47 1.52 4.77
C ALA A 50 5.80 3.01 4.98
N THR A 51 5.80 3.50 6.22
CA THR A 51 6.00 4.94 6.50
C THR A 51 7.39 5.30 6.96
N GLU A 52 8.10 4.38 7.60
CA GLU A 52 9.45 4.65 8.14
C GLU A 52 10.53 3.94 7.31
N ILE A 53 10.44 2.62 7.17
CA ILE A 53 11.55 1.81 6.62
C ILE A 53 11.66 1.93 5.10
N ILE A 54 10.56 1.81 4.36
CA ILE A 54 10.59 1.87 2.89
C ILE A 54 11.02 3.26 2.39
N PRO A 55 10.49 4.39 2.93
CA PRO A 55 10.98 5.71 2.56
C PRO A 55 12.47 5.91 2.89
N HIS A 56 12.93 5.37 4.02
CA HIS A 56 14.35 5.35 4.39
C HIS A 56 15.21 4.64 3.35
N ALA A 57 14.87 3.39 3.02
CA ALA A 57 15.53 2.59 1.98
C ALA A 57 15.61 3.31 0.61
N ILE A 58 14.52 3.98 0.19
CA ILE A 58 14.49 4.76 -1.06
C ILE A 58 15.45 5.97 -0.97
N ALA A 59 15.51 6.62 0.20
CA ALA A 59 16.40 7.76 0.39
C ALA A 59 17.88 7.33 0.36
N GLU A 60 18.20 6.16 0.90
CA GLU A 60 19.54 5.56 0.82
C GLU A 60 19.92 5.23 -0.62
N GLU A 61 19.00 4.62 -1.39
CA GLU A 61 19.19 4.37 -2.82
C GLU A 61 19.55 5.64 -3.59
N ALA A 62 18.82 6.73 -3.34
CA ALA A 62 19.03 8.03 -4.01
C ALA A 62 20.32 8.75 -3.59
N THR A 63 20.89 8.41 -2.43
CA THR A 63 21.98 9.17 -1.81
C THR A 63 23.20 8.30 -1.55
N ILE A 64 23.21 7.56 -0.43
CA ILE A 64 24.32 6.74 0.05
C ILE A 64 24.72 5.70 -0.98
N TYR A 65 23.76 4.94 -1.51
CA TYR A 65 24.05 3.86 -2.46
C TYR A 65 24.51 4.39 -3.80
N ARG A 66 23.95 5.53 -4.25
CA ARG A 66 24.41 6.20 -5.48
C ARG A 66 25.91 6.50 -5.44
N VAL A 67 26.43 6.97 -4.30
CA VAL A 67 27.86 7.22 -4.13
C VAL A 67 28.64 5.92 -3.86
N GLY A 68 28.10 5.03 -3.04
CA GLY A 68 28.72 3.74 -2.72
C GLY A 68 28.90 2.85 -3.95
N HIS A 69 27.99 2.92 -4.93
CA HIS A 69 28.04 2.11 -6.15
C HIS A 69 29.22 2.46 -7.05
N GLU A 70 29.77 3.68 -6.94
CA GLU A 70 31.00 4.09 -7.63
C GLU A 70 32.27 3.49 -7.00
N ILE A 71 32.16 2.88 -5.82
CA ILE A 71 33.24 2.15 -5.16
C ILE A 71 33.20 0.69 -5.61
N GLU A 72 34.23 0.25 -6.34
CA GLU A 72 34.32 -1.08 -6.96
C GLU A 72 33.98 -2.21 -5.97
N SER A 73 34.52 -2.13 -4.74
CA SER A 73 34.31 -3.15 -3.70
C SER A 73 32.91 -3.20 -3.10
N LEU A 74 32.07 -2.18 -3.31
CA LEU A 74 30.71 -2.10 -2.75
C LEU A 74 29.61 -2.32 -3.78
N SER A 75 29.89 -2.11 -5.06
CA SER A 75 28.90 -2.16 -6.16
C SER A 75 28.00 -3.41 -6.11
N LEU A 76 28.59 -4.61 -6.04
CA LEU A 76 27.84 -5.87 -5.97
C LEU A 76 27.03 -6.02 -4.68
N THR A 77 27.57 -5.58 -3.54
CA THR A 77 26.85 -5.61 -2.26
C THR A 77 25.63 -4.70 -2.32
N ILE A 78 25.77 -3.51 -2.88
CA ILE A 78 24.66 -2.55 -3.05
C ILE A 78 23.59 -3.11 -3.99
N ASP A 79 23.97 -3.76 -5.09
CA ASP A 79 23.03 -4.44 -5.98
C ASP A 79 22.20 -5.51 -5.25
N ASP A 80 22.81 -6.22 -4.30
CA ASP A 80 22.12 -7.21 -3.48
C ASP A 80 21.21 -6.56 -2.42
N LEU A 81 21.64 -5.47 -1.78
CA LEU A 81 20.82 -4.68 -0.85
C LEU A 81 19.56 -4.11 -1.53
N VAL A 82 19.67 -3.61 -2.77
CA VAL A 82 18.51 -3.14 -3.54
C VAL A 82 17.55 -4.29 -3.90
N LYS A 83 18.05 -5.51 -4.09
CA LYS A 83 17.18 -6.70 -4.24
C LYS A 83 16.50 -7.04 -2.92
N GLU A 84 17.20 -6.91 -1.79
CA GLU A 84 16.62 -7.12 -0.46
C GLU A 84 15.51 -6.10 -0.16
N HIS A 85 15.65 -4.83 -0.54
CA HIS A 85 14.55 -3.85 -0.46
C HIS A 85 13.28 -4.34 -1.16
N LYS A 86 13.42 -4.93 -2.35
CA LYS A 86 12.28 -5.52 -3.09
C LYS A 86 11.70 -6.73 -2.36
N GLN A 87 12.53 -7.54 -1.69
CA GLN A 87 12.06 -8.66 -0.86
C GLN A 87 11.31 -8.16 0.37
N ILE A 88 11.82 -7.15 1.07
CA ILE A 88 11.18 -6.48 2.21
C ILE A 88 9.80 -5.97 1.80
N ILE A 89 9.70 -5.24 0.68
CA ILE A 89 8.42 -4.77 0.13
C ILE A 89 7.49 -5.96 -0.19
N GLY A 90 8.04 -7.05 -0.72
CA GLY A 90 7.29 -8.29 -0.98
C GLY A 90 6.64 -8.86 0.29
N PHE A 91 7.42 -9.04 1.35
CA PHE A 91 6.92 -9.53 2.64
C PHE A 91 5.90 -8.58 3.28
N VAL A 92 6.10 -7.26 3.19
CA VAL A 92 5.14 -6.28 3.71
C VAL A 92 3.79 -6.40 2.97
N ASN A 93 3.82 -6.59 1.64
CA ASN A 93 2.61 -6.79 0.85
C ASN A 93 1.91 -8.12 1.17
N GLU A 94 2.68 -9.19 1.35
CA GLU A 94 2.15 -10.50 1.75
C GLU A 94 1.49 -10.42 3.13
N LEU A 95 2.16 -9.78 4.08
CA LEU A 95 1.63 -9.53 5.43
C LEU A 95 0.38 -8.65 5.42
N ALA A 96 0.22 -7.75 4.46
CA ALA A 96 -0.95 -6.88 4.39
C ALA A 96 -2.25 -7.62 4.02
N VAL A 97 -2.15 -8.81 3.42
CA VAL A 97 -3.31 -9.56 2.89
C VAL A 97 -3.52 -10.93 3.55
N VAL A 98 -2.52 -11.42 4.28
CA VAL A 98 -2.62 -12.70 5.00
C VAL A 98 -3.72 -12.65 6.06
N SER A 99 -4.50 -13.73 6.13
CA SER A 99 -5.62 -13.86 7.08
C SER A 99 -5.33 -14.86 8.20
N ASP A 100 -4.40 -15.79 8.00
CA ASP A 100 -4.01 -16.76 9.02
C ASP A 100 -3.01 -16.15 10.00
N PRO A 101 -3.31 -16.12 11.32
CA PRO A 101 -2.42 -15.51 12.29
C PRO A 101 -1.04 -16.16 12.41
N LYS A 102 -0.94 -17.48 12.22
CA LYS A 102 0.34 -18.19 12.32
C LYS A 102 1.23 -17.88 11.12
N GLU A 103 0.64 -17.85 9.92
CA GLU A 103 1.32 -17.43 8.71
C GLU A 103 1.81 -15.98 8.82
N ALA A 104 0.98 -15.05 9.33
CA ALA A 104 1.38 -13.67 9.57
C ALA A 104 2.54 -13.53 10.56
N ALA A 105 2.53 -14.30 11.65
CA ALA A 105 3.63 -14.36 12.61
C ALA A 105 4.92 -14.86 11.94
N SER A 106 4.84 -15.89 11.09
CA SER A 106 5.98 -16.42 10.34
C SER A 106 6.54 -15.41 9.33
N ILE A 107 5.67 -14.77 8.54
CA ILE A 107 6.06 -13.74 7.56
C ILE A 107 6.74 -12.57 8.26
N SER A 108 6.11 -12.03 9.30
CA SER A 108 6.64 -10.88 10.03
C SER A 108 7.95 -11.18 10.76
N SER A 109 8.14 -12.39 11.29
CA SER A 109 9.42 -12.80 11.88
C SER A 109 10.53 -12.94 10.82
N THR A 110 10.19 -13.45 9.63
CA THR A 110 11.12 -13.55 8.51
C THR A 110 11.52 -12.17 8.00
N LEU A 111 10.53 -11.29 7.81
CA LEU A 111 10.72 -9.89 7.44
C LEU A 111 11.67 -9.18 8.41
N LEU A 112 11.46 -9.32 9.72
CA LEU A 112 12.34 -8.73 10.72
C LEU A 112 13.78 -9.27 10.61
N SER A 113 13.96 -10.58 10.41
CA SER A 113 15.29 -11.17 10.26
C SER A 113 16.02 -10.67 9.00
N VAL A 114 15.30 -10.51 7.88
CA VAL A 114 15.87 -9.94 6.66
C VAL A 114 16.30 -8.50 6.91
N PHE A 115 15.43 -7.68 7.52
CA PHE A 115 15.74 -6.29 7.81
C PHE A 115 16.91 -6.13 8.79
N GLN A 116 17.01 -6.99 9.82
CA GLN A 116 18.15 -7.01 10.74
C GLN A 116 19.48 -7.31 10.03
N ASN A 117 19.50 -8.31 9.14
CA ASN A 117 20.71 -8.65 8.39
C ASN A 117 21.08 -7.56 7.39
N HIS A 118 20.08 -6.98 6.74
CA HIS A 118 20.23 -5.86 5.82
C HIS A 118 20.94 -4.68 6.49
N VAL A 119 20.39 -4.17 7.60
CA VAL A 119 20.97 -3.06 8.37
C VAL A 119 22.38 -3.39 8.88
N ALA A 120 22.66 -4.66 9.21
CA ALA A 120 24.00 -5.07 9.63
C ALA A 120 25.02 -4.92 8.50
N VAL A 121 24.67 -5.24 7.26
CA VAL A 121 25.53 -5.05 6.08
C VAL A 121 25.70 -3.56 5.79
N GLU A 122 24.65 -2.76 5.88
CA GLU A 122 24.74 -1.31 5.69
C GLU A 122 25.69 -0.66 6.70
N ASN A 123 25.54 -0.99 7.98
CA ASN A 123 26.38 -0.46 9.06
C ASN A 123 27.83 -0.95 8.95
N GLY A 124 28.01 -2.25 8.74
CA GLY A 124 29.30 -2.92 8.76
C GLY A 124 30.15 -2.68 7.53
N ASP A 125 29.53 -2.66 6.35
CA ASP A 125 30.24 -2.63 5.07
C ASP A 125 30.08 -1.28 4.38
N ILE A 126 28.84 -0.83 4.16
CA ILE A 126 28.56 0.37 3.36
C ILE A 126 29.01 1.63 4.09
N LEU A 127 28.39 1.93 5.23
CA LEU A 127 28.65 3.15 6.01
C LEU A 127 30.10 3.19 6.52
N SER A 128 30.63 2.04 6.94
CA SER A 128 32.02 1.92 7.39
C SER A 128 33.02 2.19 6.25
N SER A 129 32.70 1.83 5.00
CA SER A 129 33.55 2.17 3.87
C SER A 129 33.47 3.65 3.49
N LEU A 130 32.27 4.25 3.55
CA LEU A 130 32.06 5.66 3.21
C LEU A 130 32.67 6.60 4.25
N VAL A 131 32.53 6.31 5.55
CA VAL A 131 33.08 7.16 6.62
C VAL A 131 34.61 7.23 6.59
N ASN A 132 35.26 6.14 6.14
CA ASN A 132 36.71 6.01 6.06
C ASN A 132 37.30 6.52 4.73
N ASN A 133 36.47 6.93 3.77
CA ASN A 133 36.91 7.48 2.51
C ASN A 133 37.08 9.01 2.62
N ALA A 134 38.30 9.50 2.40
CA ALA A 134 38.63 10.92 2.55
C ALA A 134 37.99 11.83 1.47
N ASP A 135 37.62 11.27 0.32
CA ASP A 135 37.03 12.02 -0.80
C ASP A 135 35.50 12.12 -0.68
N ILE A 136 34.89 11.44 0.30
CA ILE A 136 33.44 11.37 0.49
C ILE A 136 33.05 12.10 1.77
N SER A 137 32.07 13.00 1.69
CA SER A 137 31.45 13.60 2.87
C SER A 137 30.16 12.88 3.23
N LEU A 138 30.23 11.95 4.18
CA LEU A 138 29.04 11.26 4.70
C LEU A 138 28.04 12.24 5.31
N GLY A 139 28.53 13.30 5.97
CA GLY A 139 27.68 14.36 6.51
C GLY A 139 26.81 15.04 5.44
N SER A 140 27.38 15.36 4.27
CA SER A 140 26.61 15.93 3.15
C SER A 140 25.62 14.92 2.57
N LEU A 141 25.98 13.63 2.50
CA LEU A 141 25.06 12.59 2.02
C LEU A 141 23.86 12.43 2.94
N LEU A 142 24.04 12.50 4.27
CA LEU A 142 22.92 12.46 5.22
C LEU A 142 22.05 13.72 5.14
N GLU A 143 22.65 14.89 4.91
CA GLU A 143 21.89 16.14 4.66
C GLU A 143 21.04 16.01 3.38
N GLU A 144 21.60 15.45 2.30
CA GLU A 144 20.86 15.11 1.08
C GLU A 144 19.74 14.10 1.35
N MET A 145 20.01 13.07 2.15
CA MET A 145 19.05 12.02 2.49
C MET A 145 17.89 12.58 3.31
N HIS A 146 18.14 13.44 4.29
CA HIS A 146 17.09 14.17 5.01
C HIS A 146 16.26 15.04 4.07
N GLY A 147 16.90 15.70 3.10
CA GLY A 147 16.21 16.44 2.04
C GLY A 147 15.35 15.53 1.17
N ALA A 148 15.86 14.34 0.80
CA ALA A 148 15.14 13.35 0.02
C ALA A 148 13.93 12.80 0.80
N LEU A 149 14.09 12.44 2.07
CA LEU A 149 13.00 12.03 2.97
C LEU A 149 11.98 13.13 3.15
N ALA A 150 12.43 14.37 3.40
CA ALA A 150 11.55 15.52 3.46
C ALA A 150 10.83 15.73 2.13
N SER A 151 11.47 15.46 0.99
CA SER A 151 10.87 15.57 -0.33
C SER A 151 9.94 14.41 -0.69
N LEU A 152 10.16 13.19 -0.18
CA LEU A 152 9.23 12.06 -0.29
C LEU A 152 8.00 12.29 0.60
N ASN A 153 8.21 12.96 1.73
CA ASN A 153 7.15 13.44 2.59
C ASN A 153 6.45 14.70 2.03
N ALA A 154 7.16 15.55 1.26
CA ALA A 154 6.66 16.79 0.66
C ALA A 154 6.20 16.65 -0.80
N SER A 155 6.53 15.54 -1.49
CA SER A 155 5.93 15.15 -2.77
C SER A 155 4.46 14.75 -2.59
N ASP A 156 4.01 14.69 -1.35
CA ASP A 156 2.61 14.68 -0.91
C ASP A 156 2.14 16.05 -0.36
N SER A 157 2.74 17.19 -0.75
CA SER A 157 2.22 18.51 -0.36
C SER A 157 2.63 19.68 -1.27
N PRO A 158 1.67 20.26 -2.01
CA PRO A 158 1.54 21.69 -2.19
C PRO A 158 0.47 22.25 -1.23
N ASN A 159 0.87 23.23 -0.39
CA ASN A 159 0.08 24.02 0.57
C ASN A 159 -0.21 23.38 1.94
N ASN A 160 0.63 23.65 2.93
CA ASN A 160 0.55 23.13 4.31
C ASN A 160 -0.77 23.48 5.05
N GLU A 161 -1.46 24.57 4.71
CA GLU A 161 -2.80 24.85 5.26
C GLU A 161 -3.93 24.08 4.53
N ASN A 162 -3.86 23.98 3.20
CA ASN A 162 -4.88 23.25 2.42
C ASN A 162 -4.74 21.73 2.56
N SER A 163 -3.52 21.21 2.71
CA SER A 163 -3.26 19.79 2.96
C SER A 163 -3.85 19.36 4.30
N SER A 164 -3.57 20.10 5.39
CA SER A 164 -4.17 19.86 6.71
C SER A 164 -5.70 19.97 6.72
N LEU A 165 -6.26 20.93 5.99
CA LEU A 165 -7.72 21.06 5.79
C LEU A 165 -8.29 19.87 5.01
N THR A 166 -7.57 19.38 4.00
CA THR A 166 -8.00 18.25 3.16
C THR A 166 -7.96 16.95 3.96
N GLU A 167 -6.93 16.72 4.76
CA GLU A 167 -6.87 15.60 5.72
C GLU A 167 -8.03 15.64 6.72
N SER A 168 -8.28 16.82 7.30
CA SER A 168 -9.38 17.02 8.25
C SER A 168 -10.74 16.78 7.60
N LEU A 169 -10.92 17.22 6.35
CA LEU A 169 -12.14 16.98 5.59
C LEU A 169 -12.30 15.49 5.25
N CYS A 170 -11.22 14.80 4.89
CA CYS A 170 -11.23 13.36 4.69
C CYS A 170 -11.66 12.62 5.96
N ASP A 171 -11.15 13.02 7.13
CA ASP A 171 -11.55 12.42 8.40
C ASP A 171 -13.02 12.68 8.74
N LEU A 172 -13.52 13.89 8.50
CA LEU A 172 -14.94 14.21 8.67
C LEU A 172 -15.84 13.41 7.72
N ILE A 173 -15.41 13.21 6.47
CA ILE A 173 -16.14 12.37 5.49
C ILE A 173 -16.15 10.91 5.94
N ILE A 174 -15.01 10.38 6.39
CA ILE A 174 -14.91 9.01 6.91
C ILE A 174 -15.86 8.84 8.10
N GLU A 175 -15.93 9.80 9.01
CA GLU A 175 -16.82 9.72 10.16
C GLU A 175 -18.30 9.86 9.76
N ALA A 176 -18.64 10.82 8.90
CA ALA A 176 -20.00 11.00 8.41
C ALA A 176 -20.52 9.76 7.66
N THR A 177 -19.66 9.10 6.87
CA THR A 177 -20.04 7.87 6.16
C THR A 177 -20.23 6.68 7.10
N LYS A 178 -19.48 6.58 8.21
CA LYS A 178 -19.76 5.59 9.26
C LYS A 178 -21.11 5.85 9.92
N GLU A 179 -21.44 7.10 10.23
CA GLU A 179 -22.73 7.44 10.84
C GLU A 179 -23.89 7.16 9.88
N LEU A 180 -23.74 7.46 8.58
CA LEU A 180 -24.72 7.08 7.56
C LEU A 180 -24.92 5.56 7.45
N GLN A 181 -23.83 4.79 7.55
CA GLN A 181 -23.90 3.34 7.59
C GLN A 181 -24.68 2.84 8.82
N LYS A 182 -24.37 3.36 10.01
CA LYS A 182 -25.09 3.03 11.26
C LYS A 182 -26.57 3.42 11.18
N ALA A 183 -26.89 4.52 10.50
CA ALA A 183 -28.25 4.98 10.27
C ALA A 183 -29.02 4.19 9.20
N GLY A 184 -28.45 3.08 8.67
CA GLY A 184 -29.12 2.22 7.70
C GLY A 184 -29.10 2.75 6.26
N SER A 185 -28.19 3.68 5.94
CA SER A 185 -27.98 4.19 4.58
C SER A 185 -26.61 3.81 4.00
N PRO A 186 -26.25 2.50 3.95
CA PRO A 186 -24.89 2.10 3.67
C PRO A 186 -24.47 2.30 2.20
N ASP A 187 -25.39 2.22 1.24
CA ASP A 187 -25.09 2.54 -0.16
C ASP A 187 -24.72 4.01 -0.33
N LYS A 188 -25.44 4.92 0.34
CA LYS A 188 -25.11 6.36 0.34
C LYS A 188 -23.74 6.63 0.96
N ALA A 189 -23.39 5.90 2.02
CA ALA A 189 -22.08 5.99 2.64
C ALA A 189 -20.96 5.58 1.65
N CYS A 190 -21.16 4.49 0.91
CA CYS A 190 -20.21 4.04 -0.11
C CYS A 190 -20.09 5.04 -1.27
N THR A 191 -21.22 5.56 -1.77
CA THR A 191 -21.22 6.59 -2.82
C THR A 191 -20.43 7.82 -2.40
N ILE A 192 -20.67 8.35 -1.20
CA ILE A 192 -19.96 9.54 -0.71
C ILE A 192 -18.46 9.26 -0.56
N ALA A 193 -18.08 8.10 0.00
CA ALA A 193 -16.68 7.71 0.14
C ALA A 193 -15.98 7.58 -1.24
N ALA A 194 -16.67 7.02 -2.24
CA ALA A 194 -16.14 6.88 -3.59
C ALA A 194 -16.05 8.23 -4.34
N SER A 195 -17.02 9.14 -4.18
CA SER A 195 -16.95 10.49 -4.74
C SER A 195 -15.81 11.31 -4.11
N ALA A 196 -15.61 11.19 -2.80
CA ALA A 196 -14.49 11.81 -2.11
C ALA A 196 -13.16 11.26 -2.63
N TRP A 197 -13.06 9.92 -2.78
CA TRP A 197 -11.90 9.26 -3.38
C TRP A 197 -11.62 9.81 -4.79
N SER A 198 -12.61 9.82 -5.68
CA SER A 198 -12.44 10.29 -7.07
C SER A 198 -11.92 11.74 -7.14
N THR A 199 -12.40 12.60 -6.25
CA THR A 199 -11.98 14.01 -6.18
C THR A 199 -10.50 14.16 -5.82
N ILE A 200 -10.01 13.32 -4.90
CA ILE A 200 -8.66 13.43 -4.34
C ILE A 200 -7.64 12.50 -5.00
N ASN A 201 -8.09 11.47 -5.71
CA ASN A 201 -7.26 10.38 -6.27
C ASN A 201 -6.05 10.89 -7.09
N LYS A 202 -6.24 11.96 -7.87
CA LYS A 202 -5.18 12.56 -8.70
C LYS A 202 -4.32 13.58 -7.97
N GLN A 203 -4.76 14.04 -6.79
CA GLN A 203 -4.14 15.15 -6.05
C GLN A 203 -3.31 14.67 -4.87
N ASP A 204 -3.82 13.69 -4.13
CA ASP A 204 -3.17 13.12 -2.95
C ASP A 204 -3.41 11.60 -2.92
N PRO A 205 -2.46 10.80 -3.43
CA PRO A 205 -2.54 9.35 -3.46
C PRO A 205 -2.64 8.71 -2.07
N LYS A 206 -2.07 9.33 -1.03
CA LYS A 206 -2.13 8.82 0.35
C LYS A 206 -3.55 8.90 0.89
N LEU A 207 -4.19 10.06 0.79
CA LEU A 207 -5.58 10.25 1.20
C LEU A 207 -6.56 9.43 0.35
N ALA A 208 -6.28 9.31 -0.95
CA ALA A 208 -7.04 8.42 -1.82
C ALA A 208 -6.97 6.96 -1.34
N ASN A 209 -5.79 6.45 -1.01
CA ASN A 209 -5.65 5.09 -0.48
C ASN A 209 -6.38 4.89 0.86
N ARG A 210 -6.40 5.90 1.73
CA ARG A 210 -7.18 5.87 2.98
C ARG A 210 -8.68 5.75 2.70
N LEU A 211 -9.22 6.58 1.81
CA LEU A 211 -10.64 6.54 1.43
C LEU A 211 -11.01 5.24 0.70
N ASN A 212 -10.13 4.73 -0.16
CA ASN A 212 -10.31 3.44 -0.81
C ASN A 212 -10.39 2.30 0.21
N THR A 213 -9.44 2.25 1.15
CA THR A 213 -9.45 1.26 2.24
C THR A 213 -10.74 1.36 3.08
N HIS A 214 -11.20 2.58 3.37
CA HIS A 214 -12.46 2.79 4.08
C HIS A 214 -13.67 2.30 3.28
N LEU A 215 -13.74 2.58 1.97
CA LEU A 215 -14.79 2.10 1.08
C LEU A 215 -14.87 0.56 1.07
N HIS A 216 -13.73 -0.13 1.01
CA HIS A 216 -13.68 -1.59 1.14
C HIS A 216 -14.27 -2.08 2.47
N ARG A 217 -14.01 -1.39 3.58
CA ARG A 217 -14.59 -1.73 4.90
C ARG A 217 -16.11 -1.50 4.94
N LEU A 218 -16.60 -0.41 4.35
CA LEU A 218 -18.04 -0.14 4.25
C LEU A 218 -18.76 -1.27 3.50
N VAL A 219 -18.21 -1.67 2.34
CA VAL A 219 -18.74 -2.77 1.54
C VAL A 219 -18.68 -4.11 2.28
N ALA A 220 -17.56 -4.43 2.94
CA ALA A 220 -17.46 -5.66 3.71
C ALA A 220 -18.52 -5.74 4.83
N ALA A 221 -18.86 -4.60 5.44
CA ALA A 221 -19.93 -4.53 6.44
C ALA A 221 -21.34 -4.64 5.81
N ILE A 222 -21.57 -4.10 4.61
CA ILE A 222 -22.83 -4.36 3.85
C ILE A 222 -22.98 -5.85 3.57
N ASN A 223 -21.93 -6.48 3.06
CA ASN A 223 -21.97 -7.89 2.69
C ASN A 223 -22.23 -8.78 3.90
N ARG A 224 -21.64 -8.46 5.06
CA ARG A 224 -21.96 -9.14 6.33
C ARG A 224 -23.44 -9.04 6.72
N GLN A 225 -24.13 -7.95 6.38
CA GLN A 225 -25.59 -7.82 6.59
C GLN A 225 -26.43 -8.51 5.50
N GLN A 226 -25.93 -8.62 4.25
CA GLN A 226 -26.67 -9.20 3.13
C GLN A 226 -26.63 -10.74 3.04
N VAL A 227 -25.77 -11.43 3.79
CA VAL A 227 -25.70 -12.92 3.80
C VAL A 227 -27.04 -13.59 4.22
N GLU A 228 -28.02 -12.83 4.73
CA GLU A 228 -29.34 -13.34 5.12
C GLU A 228 -30.38 -13.48 3.98
N LEU A 229 -30.13 -12.98 2.76
CA LEU A 229 -31.12 -13.04 1.66
C LEU A 229 -30.45 -13.38 0.31
N GLY A 230 -30.62 -14.63 -0.14
CA GLY A 230 -29.91 -15.22 -1.29
C GLY A 230 -30.19 -14.59 -2.67
N ALA A 231 -29.16 -14.57 -3.52
CA ALA A 231 -29.18 -14.00 -4.86
C ALA A 231 -29.49 -15.04 -5.98
N THR A 232 -30.29 -14.62 -6.96
CA THR A 232 -30.71 -15.41 -8.13
C THR A 232 -29.79 -15.16 -9.33
N LYS A 233 -29.32 -16.23 -9.98
CA LYS A 233 -28.43 -16.18 -11.16
C LYS A 233 -29.21 -15.83 -12.44
N ARG A 234 -28.74 -14.84 -13.21
CA ARG A 234 -29.05 -14.72 -14.65
C ARG A 234 -27.91 -15.33 -15.47
N LYS A 235 -28.25 -16.05 -16.54
CA LYS A 235 -27.27 -16.55 -17.53
C LYS A 235 -26.99 -15.44 -18.54
N PHE A 236 -25.71 -15.09 -18.70
CA PHE A 236 -25.21 -14.22 -19.75
C PHE A 236 -24.48 -15.04 -20.82
N ASP A 237 -24.54 -14.58 -22.07
CA ASP A 237 -23.85 -15.19 -23.21
C ASP A 237 -22.54 -14.42 -23.46
N ALA A 238 -21.47 -14.84 -22.78
CA ALA A 238 -20.23 -14.07 -22.60
C ALA A 238 -19.10 -14.44 -23.60
N SER A 239 -19.44 -15.06 -24.73
CA SER A 239 -18.46 -15.86 -25.49
C SER A 239 -17.36 -15.09 -26.24
N ASN A 240 -17.45 -13.76 -26.38
CA ASN A 240 -16.48 -12.96 -27.14
C ASN A 240 -15.80 -11.83 -26.34
N ASP A 241 -16.17 -11.59 -25.08
CA ASP A 241 -15.55 -10.52 -24.28
C ASP A 241 -14.20 -11.00 -23.72
N ILE A 242 -13.21 -10.10 -23.70
CA ILE A 242 -11.87 -10.41 -23.19
C ILE A 242 -11.95 -10.62 -21.66
N GLU A 243 -11.38 -11.71 -21.14
CA GLU A 243 -11.24 -11.91 -19.70
C GLU A 243 -9.97 -11.18 -19.18
N LEU A 244 -10.16 -10.26 -18.24
CA LEU A 244 -9.10 -9.59 -17.49
C LEU A 244 -8.99 -10.22 -16.10
N ASP A 245 -8.06 -11.16 -15.94
CA ASP A 245 -7.78 -11.78 -14.65
C ASP A 245 -6.72 -11.00 -13.87
N VAL A 246 -7.16 -10.30 -12.82
CA VAL A 246 -6.29 -9.44 -12.00
C VAL A 246 -5.78 -10.13 -10.75
N ARG A 247 -6.23 -11.37 -10.46
CA ARG A 247 -5.82 -12.13 -9.27
C ARG A 247 -4.30 -12.35 -9.19
N PRO A 248 -3.59 -12.62 -10.30
CA PRO A 248 -2.13 -12.76 -10.27
C PRO A 248 -1.37 -11.44 -10.08
N LEU A 249 -2.05 -10.30 -10.17
CA LEU A 249 -1.42 -8.98 -10.09
C LEU A 249 -1.36 -8.49 -8.65
N VAL A 250 -0.31 -7.74 -8.33
CA VAL A 250 -0.20 -7.04 -7.04
C VAL A 250 -1.32 -5.99 -6.91
N PRO A 251 -1.95 -5.81 -5.72
CA PRO A 251 -3.12 -4.95 -5.53
C PRO A 251 -2.96 -3.53 -6.10
N ALA A 252 -1.78 -2.92 -5.92
CA ALA A 252 -1.46 -1.58 -6.41
C ALA A 252 -1.58 -1.44 -7.95
N LYS A 253 -1.37 -2.53 -8.71
CA LYS A 253 -1.44 -2.52 -10.18
C LYS A 253 -2.85 -2.82 -10.72
N ARG A 254 -3.73 -3.40 -9.90
CA ARG A 254 -5.06 -3.87 -10.34
C ARG A 254 -5.93 -2.70 -10.80
N HIS A 255 -6.10 -1.69 -9.94
CA HIS A 255 -6.95 -0.53 -10.26
C HIS A 255 -6.46 0.19 -11.52
N SER A 256 -5.17 0.50 -11.61
CA SER A 256 -4.60 1.16 -12.80
C SER A 256 -4.89 0.38 -14.07
N LEU A 257 -4.65 -0.94 -14.09
CA LEU A 257 -4.90 -1.76 -15.27
C LEU A 257 -6.38 -1.85 -15.63
N ILE A 258 -7.28 -1.97 -14.64
CA ILE A 258 -8.72 -2.06 -14.88
C ILE A 258 -9.25 -0.77 -15.49
N PHE A 259 -8.90 0.38 -14.92
CA PHE A 259 -9.31 1.68 -15.46
C PHE A 259 -8.67 1.93 -16.83
N GLU A 260 -7.39 1.61 -17.02
CA GLU A 260 -6.73 1.72 -18.33
C GLU A 260 -7.42 0.84 -19.39
N THR A 261 -7.74 -0.40 -19.03
CA THR A 261 -8.49 -1.33 -19.91
C THR A 261 -9.83 -0.71 -20.30
N PHE A 262 -10.58 -0.16 -19.34
CA PHE A 262 -11.86 0.49 -19.62
C PHE A 262 -11.72 1.71 -20.53
N HIS A 263 -10.76 2.59 -20.27
CA HIS A 263 -10.52 3.79 -21.08
C HIS A 263 -10.18 3.45 -22.55
N ASN A 264 -9.50 2.33 -22.76
CA ASN A 264 -9.10 1.84 -24.07
C ASN A 264 -10.19 1.03 -24.81
N LEU A 265 -11.35 0.76 -24.18
CA LEU A 265 -12.47 0.08 -24.86
C LEU A 265 -13.13 0.99 -25.89
N GLU A 266 -13.50 0.42 -27.03
CA GLU A 266 -14.44 1.05 -27.95
C GLU A 266 -15.85 1.11 -27.33
N THR A 267 -16.61 2.15 -27.64
CA THR A 267 -18.02 2.27 -27.23
C THR A 267 -18.82 1.05 -27.71
N GLY A 268 -19.61 0.45 -26.83
CA GLY A 268 -20.36 -0.78 -27.07
C GLY A 268 -19.58 -2.08 -26.80
N SER A 269 -18.27 -2.00 -26.54
CA SER A 269 -17.44 -3.15 -26.17
C SER A 269 -17.40 -3.37 -24.65
N ALA A 270 -16.99 -4.57 -24.24
CA ALA A 270 -16.89 -4.95 -22.83
C ALA A 270 -15.71 -5.89 -22.57
N PHE A 271 -15.38 -6.03 -21.30
CA PHE A 271 -14.48 -7.06 -20.79
C PHE A 271 -15.06 -7.70 -19.52
N ILE A 272 -14.56 -8.88 -19.19
CA ILE A 272 -14.94 -9.61 -17.97
C ILE A 272 -13.80 -9.46 -16.98
N LEU A 273 -14.03 -8.72 -15.90
CA LEU A 273 -13.11 -8.64 -14.77
C LEU A 273 -13.23 -9.90 -13.92
N ILE A 274 -12.10 -10.56 -13.67
CA ILE A 274 -12.00 -11.68 -12.73
C ILE A 274 -11.17 -11.24 -11.52
N ASN A 275 -11.79 -11.22 -10.34
CA ASN A 275 -11.18 -10.74 -9.10
C ASN A 275 -11.25 -11.81 -7.98
N ASP A 276 -10.36 -11.69 -6.99
CA ASP A 276 -10.27 -12.59 -5.83
C ASP A 276 -11.19 -12.17 -4.67
N HIS A 277 -11.78 -10.97 -4.73
CA HIS A 277 -12.73 -10.45 -3.76
C HIS A 277 -13.85 -9.66 -4.45
N ASP A 278 -14.88 -9.29 -3.68
CA ASP A 278 -16.02 -8.53 -4.18
C ASP A 278 -15.57 -7.21 -4.84
N PRO A 279 -15.80 -7.00 -6.16
CA PRO A 279 -15.44 -5.79 -6.88
C PRO A 279 -16.44 -4.64 -6.64
N LYS A 280 -17.42 -4.78 -5.74
CA LYS A 280 -18.38 -3.72 -5.41
C LYS A 280 -17.74 -2.37 -5.00
N PRO A 281 -16.60 -2.28 -4.29
CA PRO A 281 -15.91 -1.00 -4.08
C PRO A 281 -15.53 -0.32 -5.40
N LEU A 282 -14.98 -1.10 -6.34
CA LEU A 282 -14.61 -0.64 -7.67
C LEU A 282 -15.85 -0.16 -8.46
N LYS A 283 -17.01 -0.80 -8.30
CA LYS A 283 -18.26 -0.31 -8.91
C LYS A 283 -18.63 1.10 -8.46
N TYR A 284 -18.51 1.43 -7.17
CA TYR A 284 -18.77 2.79 -6.69
C TYR A 284 -17.74 3.80 -7.22
N GLN A 285 -16.49 3.38 -7.41
CA GLN A 285 -15.45 4.22 -8.02
C GLN A 285 -15.73 4.49 -9.50
N PHE A 286 -16.17 3.48 -10.25
CA PHE A 286 -16.65 3.65 -11.63
C PHE A 286 -17.85 4.59 -11.70
N GLU A 287 -18.82 4.46 -10.79
CA GLU A 287 -19.95 5.40 -10.74
C GLU A 287 -19.49 6.83 -10.43
N ALA A 288 -18.45 7.01 -9.60
CA ALA A 288 -17.92 8.32 -9.28
C ALA A 288 -17.13 8.95 -10.45
N GLU A 289 -16.35 8.19 -11.21
CA GLU A 289 -15.50 8.70 -12.31
C GLU A 289 -16.19 8.69 -13.68
N HIS A 290 -17.14 7.79 -13.90
CA HIS A 290 -17.70 7.45 -15.22
C HIS A 290 -19.23 7.34 -15.19
N SER A 291 -19.91 8.11 -14.33
CA SER A 291 -21.37 8.05 -14.19
C SER A 291 -22.09 8.13 -15.55
N GLY A 292 -22.89 7.11 -15.86
CA GLY A 292 -23.64 7.02 -17.12
C GLY A 292 -22.85 6.54 -18.35
N GLU A 293 -21.55 6.27 -18.22
CA GLU A 293 -20.68 5.84 -19.35
C GLU A 293 -20.42 4.33 -19.38
N PHE A 294 -20.90 3.56 -18.39
CA PHE A 294 -20.65 2.13 -18.29
C PHE A 294 -21.86 1.31 -17.87
N THR A 295 -21.86 0.02 -18.22
CA THR A 295 -22.71 -0.99 -17.56
C THR A 295 -21.89 -1.88 -16.64
N TRP A 296 -22.56 -2.41 -15.61
CA TRP A 296 -21.97 -3.35 -14.66
C TRP A 296 -22.90 -4.53 -14.46
N ASP A 297 -22.52 -5.68 -15.02
CA ASP A 297 -23.32 -6.90 -14.95
C ASP A 297 -22.60 -7.96 -14.09
N ASP A 298 -23.24 -8.38 -13.00
CA ASP A 298 -22.69 -9.42 -12.13
C ASP A 298 -22.81 -10.80 -12.79
N ILE A 299 -21.68 -11.49 -12.98
CA ILE A 299 -21.63 -12.85 -13.58
C ILE A 299 -21.47 -13.91 -12.49
N GLU A 300 -20.50 -13.73 -11.58
CA GLU A 300 -20.20 -14.64 -10.48
C GLU A 300 -19.91 -13.85 -9.21
N LEU A 301 -20.63 -14.17 -8.13
CA LEU A 301 -20.63 -13.40 -6.88
C LEU A 301 -19.85 -14.12 -5.75
N GLY A 302 -18.69 -14.69 -6.07
CA GLY A 302 -17.83 -15.34 -5.08
C GLY A 302 -18.42 -16.63 -4.46
N PRO A 303 -17.84 -17.11 -3.34
CA PRO A 303 -16.67 -16.57 -2.64
C PRO A 303 -15.32 -16.99 -3.26
N LYS A 304 -15.32 -17.93 -4.21
CA LYS A 304 -14.07 -18.46 -4.82
C LYS A 304 -13.54 -17.57 -5.94
N VAL A 305 -14.44 -17.02 -6.75
CA VAL A 305 -14.12 -16.14 -7.88
C VAL A 305 -15.23 -15.12 -8.01
N TRP A 306 -14.86 -13.86 -8.21
CA TRP A 306 -15.81 -12.81 -8.56
C TRP A 306 -15.63 -12.46 -10.03
N LYS A 307 -16.72 -12.53 -10.81
CA LYS A 307 -16.74 -12.14 -12.21
C LYS A 307 -17.78 -11.07 -12.44
N VAL A 308 -17.37 -9.96 -13.06
CA VAL A 308 -18.27 -8.88 -13.47
C VAL A 308 -17.95 -8.49 -14.90
N ARG A 309 -18.98 -8.21 -15.69
CA ARG A 309 -18.83 -7.68 -17.04
C ARG A 309 -18.96 -6.16 -16.97
N ILE A 310 -17.96 -5.47 -17.50
CA ILE A 310 -17.91 -4.01 -17.53
C ILE A 310 -17.93 -3.59 -19.00
N SER A 311 -18.96 -2.84 -19.40
CA SER A 311 -19.11 -2.35 -20.78
C SER A 311 -19.00 -0.84 -20.83
N ARG A 312 -18.51 -0.30 -21.94
CA ARG A 312 -18.55 1.14 -22.24
C ARG A 312 -19.79 1.48 -23.07
N ILE A 313 -20.55 2.51 -22.69
CA ILE A 313 -21.79 2.97 -23.36
C ILE A 313 -21.51 4.16 -24.27
#